data_AF-A0A2H3GBV2-F1
#
_entry.id   AF-A0A2H3GBV2-F1
#
_cell.length_a   1.000
_cell.length_b   1.000
_cell.length_c   1.000
_cell.angle_alpha   90.00
_cell.angle_beta   90.00
_cell.angle_gamma   90.00
#
_symmetry.space_group_name_H-M   'P 1'
#
loop_
_entity.id
_entity.type
_entity.pdbx_description
1 polymer ?
#
loop_
_entity_poly.entity_id
_entity_poly.type
_entity_poly.pdbx_seq_one_letter_code
_entity_poly.pdbx_strand_id
1 'polypeptide(L)'
;MALIPQRRALLALQNDLTQFGGHVHALTGTVVAGGQAYLAVEHNVNGLWNAILHILYPVTDMDFLINPEAYPLQGQQNGARADLIVREINVNLAGPGYIPGRTFMYFEGKGGASADTALNIRAQMVNYLATAIGNVQGRACWAIGAKGDRVWFYRYTARNVGDNRMVPVDWDGIANTINSPNTRAGQMLAGYRISGGIPGTVGDWVTVQSILEHMSQNYASF
;
A
#
# COMPACT_ATOMS: atom_id res chain seq x y z
N MET A 1 -22.61 8.58 -0.77
CA MET A 1 -21.30 8.15 -1.29
C MET A 1 -21.19 6.64 -1.09
N ALA A 2 -21.16 5.84 -2.17
CA ALA A 2 -21.34 4.39 -2.11
C ALA A 2 -20.05 3.65 -1.70
N LEU A 3 -19.79 3.59 -0.39
CA LEU A 3 -18.62 2.96 0.26
C LEU A 3 -18.85 1.47 0.65
N ILE A 4 -20.04 0.93 0.37
CA ILE A 4 -20.48 -0.40 0.82
C ILE A 4 -19.80 -1.55 0.04
N PRO A 5 -19.52 -1.44 -1.28
CA PRO A 5 -18.88 -2.52 -2.04
C PRO A 5 -17.43 -2.82 -1.62
N GLN A 6 -16.58 -1.79 -1.43
CA GLN A 6 -15.16 -1.98 -1.06
C GLN A 6 -15.02 -2.62 0.31
N ARG A 7 -15.82 -2.17 1.29
CA ARG A 7 -15.86 -2.76 2.63
C ARG A 7 -16.28 -4.24 2.60
N ARG A 8 -17.29 -4.59 1.79
CA ARG A 8 -17.70 -5.99 1.62
C ARG A 8 -16.60 -6.84 0.99
N ALA A 9 -15.87 -6.31 0.01
CA ALA A 9 -14.76 -7.02 -0.63
C ALA A 9 -13.55 -7.19 0.32
N LEU A 10 -13.22 -6.18 1.13
CA LEU A 10 -12.18 -6.31 2.17
C LEU A 10 -12.56 -7.31 3.26
N LEU A 11 -13.84 -7.36 3.67
CA LEU A 11 -14.34 -8.37 4.60
C LEU A 11 -14.30 -9.79 3.99
N ALA A 12 -14.57 -9.92 2.69
CA ALA A 12 -14.39 -11.19 1.99
C ALA A 12 -12.92 -11.63 2.00
N LEU A 13 -12.00 -10.70 1.72
CA LEU A 13 -10.56 -10.94 1.81
C LEU A 13 -10.11 -11.33 3.23
N GLN A 14 -10.67 -10.73 4.28
CA GLN A 14 -10.41 -11.13 5.67
C GLN A 14 -10.72 -12.60 5.90
N ASN A 15 -11.87 -13.08 5.40
CA ASN A 15 -12.29 -14.46 5.55
C ASN A 15 -11.35 -15.42 4.80
N ASP A 16 -10.76 -14.98 3.69
CA ASP A 16 -9.80 -15.78 2.92
C ASP A 16 -8.40 -15.81 3.56
N LEU A 17 -7.92 -14.68 4.08
CA LEU A 17 -6.64 -14.59 4.79
C LEU A 17 -6.65 -15.30 6.14
N THR A 18 -7.79 -15.37 6.82
CA THR A 18 -7.90 -16.15 8.08
C THR A 18 -7.86 -17.67 7.86
N GLN A 19 -8.01 -18.14 6.61
CA GLN A 19 -7.96 -19.57 6.22
C GLN A 19 -6.57 -20.03 5.74
N PHE A 20 -5.48 -19.32 6.09
CA PHE A 20 -4.10 -19.76 5.81
C PHE A 20 -3.77 -21.12 6.48
N GLY A 21 -4.09 -22.23 5.79
CA GLY A 21 -3.83 -23.58 6.30
C GLY A 21 -4.40 -24.77 5.50
N GLY A 22 -5.20 -24.57 4.45
CA GLY A 22 -5.63 -25.68 3.60
C GLY A 22 -6.59 -25.21 2.49
N HIS A 23 -6.25 -25.52 1.23
CA HIS A 23 -6.99 -25.25 -0.02
C HIS A 23 -8.53 -25.51 0.10
N VAL A 24 -9.49 -24.82 -0.53
CA VAL A 24 -9.68 -24.24 -1.89
C VAL A 24 -10.81 -23.16 -1.85
N HIS A 25 -10.69 -22.17 -2.74
CA HIS A 25 -11.68 -21.20 -3.25
C HIS A 25 -13.18 -21.60 -3.30
N ALA A 26 -14.04 -20.63 -2.98
CA ALA A 26 -15.11 -20.17 -3.87
C ALA A 26 -15.69 -18.83 -3.36
N LEU A 27 -15.52 -17.75 -4.12
CA LEU A 27 -16.56 -16.74 -4.38
C LEU A 27 -16.04 -15.72 -5.40
N THR A 28 -16.95 -15.31 -6.28
CA THR A 28 -16.79 -14.33 -7.35
C THR A 28 -16.17 -13.02 -6.85
N GLY A 29 -14.87 -12.81 -7.09
CA GLY A 29 -14.32 -11.45 -7.08
C GLY A 29 -12.84 -11.23 -6.78
N THR A 30 -12.18 -11.94 -5.86
CA THR A 30 -10.73 -11.70 -5.60
C THR A 30 -10.05 -12.91 -4.94
N VAL A 31 -8.74 -13.07 -5.15
CA VAL A 31 -7.94 -14.31 -5.09
C VAL A 31 -7.27 -14.58 -3.72
N VAL A 32 -6.94 -15.86 -3.55
CA VAL A 32 -6.63 -16.71 -2.39
C VAL A 32 -5.19 -16.70 -1.86
N ALA A 33 -5.14 -17.21 -0.62
CA ALA A 33 -4.04 -17.68 0.21
C ALA A 33 -3.01 -18.65 -0.42
N GLY A 34 -1.75 -18.43 -0.06
CA GLY A 34 -0.85 -19.49 0.38
C GLY A 34 -0.10 -18.96 1.61
N GLY A 35 0.12 -19.79 2.64
CA GLY A 35 0.67 -19.35 3.94
C GLY A 35 2.03 -18.62 3.87
N GLN A 36 2.67 -18.42 5.03
CA GLN A 36 3.99 -17.76 5.09
C GLN A 36 5.03 -18.30 4.07
N ALA A 37 4.94 -19.58 3.72
CA ALA A 37 5.77 -20.21 2.67
C ALA A 37 5.48 -19.70 1.24
N TYR A 38 4.22 -19.42 0.89
CA TYR A 38 3.87 -18.85 -0.41
C TYR A 38 4.30 -17.39 -0.51
N LEU A 39 4.14 -16.62 0.57
CA LEU A 39 4.64 -15.24 0.67
C LEU A 39 6.16 -15.15 0.90
N ALA A 40 6.89 -16.28 0.87
CA ALA A 40 8.34 -16.27 1.01
C ALA A 40 9.05 -15.61 -0.19
N VAL A 41 8.40 -15.57 -1.36
CA VAL A 41 8.92 -15.00 -2.61
C VAL A 41 8.22 -13.70 -2.99
N GLU A 42 8.98 -12.75 -3.53
CA GLU A 42 8.56 -11.36 -3.76
C GLU A 42 7.39 -11.22 -4.73
N HIS A 43 7.40 -11.95 -5.85
CA HIS A 43 6.32 -11.85 -6.83
C HIS A 43 4.95 -12.27 -6.28
N ASN A 44 4.90 -13.18 -5.29
CA ASN A 44 3.65 -13.57 -4.64
C ASN A 44 3.15 -12.48 -3.69
N VAL A 45 4.06 -11.80 -2.99
CA VAL A 45 3.73 -10.63 -2.17
C VAL A 45 3.19 -9.52 -3.07
N ASN A 46 3.87 -9.21 -4.17
CA ASN A 46 3.45 -8.20 -5.13
C ASN A 46 2.10 -8.57 -5.77
N GLY A 47 1.88 -9.84 -6.11
CA GLY A 47 0.61 -10.33 -6.65
C GLY A 47 -0.56 -10.19 -5.67
N LEU A 48 -0.36 -10.52 -4.40
CA LEU A 48 -1.36 -10.33 -3.35
C LEU A 48 -1.73 -8.85 -3.22
N TRP A 49 -0.73 -7.98 -3.08
CA TRP A 49 -0.98 -6.55 -2.93
C TRP A 49 -1.59 -5.92 -4.17
N ASN A 50 -1.22 -6.38 -5.37
CA ASN A 50 -1.89 -5.98 -6.60
C ASN A 50 -3.39 -6.27 -6.55
N ALA A 51 -3.79 -7.46 -6.08
CA ALA A 51 -5.19 -7.82 -5.93
C ALA A 51 -5.91 -6.95 -4.89
N ILE A 52 -5.28 -6.70 -3.73
CA ILE A 52 -5.83 -5.82 -2.68
C ILE A 52 -6.05 -4.39 -3.22
N LEU A 53 -5.07 -3.84 -3.94
CA LEU A 53 -5.18 -2.49 -4.47
C LEU A 53 -6.30 -2.37 -5.52
N HIS A 54 -6.53 -3.40 -6.34
CA HIS A 54 -7.65 -3.40 -7.30
C HIS A 54 -9.02 -3.45 -6.60
N ILE A 55 -9.11 -3.98 -5.38
CA ILE A 55 -10.33 -3.88 -4.56
C ILE A 55 -10.54 -2.43 -4.07
N LEU A 56 -9.46 -1.78 -3.61
CA LEU A 56 -9.52 -0.45 -3.01
C LEU A 56 -9.70 0.66 -4.05
N TYR A 57 -9.04 0.52 -5.19
CA TYR A 57 -9.01 1.48 -6.31
C TYR A 57 -9.49 0.78 -7.58
N PRO A 58 -10.80 0.49 -7.68
CA PRO A 58 -11.34 -0.22 -8.83
C PRO A 58 -11.17 0.61 -10.10
N VAL A 59 -10.59 -0.03 -11.13
CA VAL A 59 -10.33 0.60 -12.44
C VAL A 59 -11.59 0.76 -13.29
N THR A 60 -12.76 0.30 -12.81
CA THR A 60 -14.03 0.33 -13.56
C THR A 60 -14.46 1.74 -13.93
N ASP A 61 -14.10 2.73 -13.11
CA ASP A 61 -14.43 4.14 -13.33
C ASP A 61 -13.28 4.91 -13.99
N MET A 62 -12.14 4.26 -14.28
CA MET A 62 -10.93 4.81 -14.90
C MET A 62 -10.34 6.05 -14.20
N ASP A 63 -10.72 6.35 -12.97
CA ASP A 63 -10.13 7.45 -12.19
C ASP A 63 -8.69 7.14 -11.77
N PHE A 64 -8.33 5.86 -11.65
CA PHE A 64 -7.02 5.39 -11.22
C PHE A 64 -6.48 4.27 -12.11
N LEU A 65 -5.16 4.23 -12.26
CA LEU A 65 -4.43 3.04 -12.73
C LEU A 65 -3.51 2.53 -11.64
N ILE A 66 -3.44 1.21 -11.58
CA ILE A 66 -2.44 0.48 -10.80
C ILE A 66 -1.36 0.06 -11.79
N ASN A 67 -0.21 0.70 -11.73
CA ASN A 67 0.90 0.45 -12.64
C ASN A 67 1.96 -0.41 -11.95
N PRO A 68 2.14 -1.67 -12.36
CA PRO A 68 3.30 -2.45 -11.95
C PRO A 68 4.56 -1.91 -12.63
N GLU A 69 5.71 -2.02 -11.97
CA GLU A 69 7.03 -1.73 -12.55
C GLU A 69 7.13 -0.29 -13.12
N ALA A 70 6.46 0.66 -12.48
CA ALA A 70 6.42 2.03 -12.97
C ALA A 70 7.73 2.77 -12.65
N TYR A 71 8.23 3.52 -13.62
CA TYR A 71 9.30 4.49 -13.36
C TYR A 71 8.76 5.74 -12.65
N PRO A 72 9.60 6.43 -11.85
CA PRO A 72 9.16 7.59 -11.09
C PRO A 72 8.70 8.74 -11.98
N LEU A 73 9.36 8.94 -13.13
CA LEU A 73 9.01 9.96 -14.11
C LEU A 73 8.44 9.34 -15.39
N GLN A 74 7.48 10.03 -16.01
CA GLN A 74 6.95 9.64 -17.31
C GLN A 74 8.06 9.71 -18.38
N GLY A 75 8.16 8.69 -19.23
CA GLY A 75 9.16 8.62 -20.31
C GLY A 75 10.54 8.11 -19.87
N GLN A 76 10.78 7.90 -18.57
CA GLN A 76 11.97 7.22 -18.10
C GLN A 76 11.89 5.71 -18.44
N GLN A 77 13.03 5.14 -18.85
CA GLN A 77 13.15 3.72 -19.23
C GLN A 77 14.28 2.98 -18.50
N ASN A 78 14.97 3.64 -17.57
CA ASN A 78 16.10 3.08 -16.83
C ASN A 78 16.04 3.52 -15.37
N GLY A 79 16.46 2.68 -14.44
CA GLY A 79 16.51 2.97 -13.01
C GLY A 79 15.50 2.18 -12.17
N ALA A 80 15.36 2.57 -10.90
CA ALA A 80 14.45 1.92 -9.95
C ALA A 80 12.99 2.08 -10.38
N ARG A 81 12.21 1.01 -10.21
CA ARG A 81 10.78 0.94 -10.53
C ARG A 81 10.01 0.65 -9.25
N ALA A 82 8.80 1.16 -9.17
CA ALA A 82 7.86 0.74 -8.13
C ALA A 82 7.45 -0.71 -8.38
N ASP A 83 7.32 -1.52 -7.34
CA ASP A 83 6.61 -2.79 -7.47
C ASP A 83 5.18 -2.54 -7.96
N LEU A 84 4.47 -1.62 -7.29
CA LEU A 84 3.17 -1.11 -7.72
C LEU A 84 3.02 0.38 -7.37
N ILE A 85 2.28 1.12 -8.20
CA ILE A 85 1.90 2.50 -7.92
C ILE A 85 0.45 2.75 -8.35
N VAL A 86 -0.30 3.49 -7.54
CA VAL A 86 -1.65 3.95 -7.88
C VAL A 86 -1.55 5.41 -8.30
N ARG A 87 -1.93 5.70 -9.55
CA ARG A 87 -1.93 7.06 -10.11
C ARG A 87 -3.30 7.41 -10.63
N GLU A 88 -3.67 8.68 -10.46
CA GLU A 88 -4.80 9.26 -11.17
C GLU A 88 -4.59 9.19 -12.69
N ILE A 89 -5.68 9.00 -13.42
CA ILE A 89 -5.73 9.27 -14.85
C ILE A 89 -6.45 10.59 -15.05
N ASN A 90 -5.80 11.55 -15.72
CA ASN A 90 -6.45 12.79 -16.12
C ASN A 90 -6.69 12.81 -17.63
N VAL A 91 -7.81 13.38 -18.05
CA VAL A 91 -8.05 13.69 -19.47
C VAL A 91 -7.02 14.73 -19.92
N ASN A 92 -6.39 14.49 -21.06
CA ASN A 92 -5.51 15.47 -21.65
C ASN A 92 -6.34 16.64 -22.22
N LEU A 93 -6.32 17.79 -21.55
CA LEU A 93 -7.06 18.97 -22.03
C LEU A 93 -6.36 19.67 -23.21
N ALA A 94 -5.08 19.34 -23.47
CA ALA A 94 -4.27 19.96 -24.52
C ALA A 94 -4.12 19.09 -25.78
N GLY A 95 -4.78 17.92 -25.84
CA GLY A 95 -4.67 16.99 -26.96
C GLY A 95 -5.44 15.69 -26.73
N PRO A 96 -5.33 14.71 -27.64
CA PRO A 96 -5.99 13.42 -27.45
C PRO A 96 -5.38 12.63 -26.27
N GLY A 97 -6.20 11.77 -25.68
CA GLY A 97 -5.78 10.74 -24.72
C GLY A 97 -5.79 11.18 -23.26
N TYR A 98 -4.99 10.47 -22.46
CA TYR A 98 -4.89 10.63 -21.02
C TYR A 98 -3.45 10.91 -20.59
N ILE A 99 -3.29 11.63 -19.48
CA ILE A 99 -2.01 11.91 -18.85
C ILE A 99 -2.00 11.42 -17.41
N PRO A 100 -0.83 10.99 -16.88
CA PRO A 100 -0.73 10.63 -15.48
C PRO A 100 -0.99 11.84 -14.58
N GLY A 101 -1.89 11.68 -13.63
CA GLY A 101 -2.17 12.64 -12.57
C GLY A 101 -1.28 12.44 -11.36
N ARG A 102 -1.84 12.72 -10.19
CA ARG A 102 -1.13 12.57 -8.93
C ARG A 102 -0.85 11.09 -8.60
N THR A 103 0.25 10.85 -7.91
CA THR A 103 0.51 9.56 -7.24
C THR A 103 -0.25 9.51 -5.91
N PHE A 104 -1.14 8.53 -5.76
CA PHE A 104 -1.94 8.33 -4.55
C PHE A 104 -1.31 7.37 -3.57
N MET A 105 -0.78 6.28 -4.11
CA MET A 105 -0.21 5.22 -3.32
C MET A 105 1.00 4.63 -4.01
N TYR A 106 2.04 4.39 -3.23
CA TYR A 106 3.21 3.62 -3.63
C TYR A 106 3.28 2.34 -2.82
N PHE A 107 3.70 1.26 -3.45
CA PHE A 107 3.90 -0.02 -2.78
C PHE A 107 5.28 -0.60 -3.11
N GLU A 108 5.94 -1.10 -2.07
CA GLU A 108 7.19 -1.88 -2.13
C GLU A 108 6.99 -3.21 -1.39
N GLY A 109 7.15 -4.31 -2.10
CA GLY A 109 7.05 -5.66 -1.59
C GLY A 109 8.39 -6.37 -1.58
N LYS A 110 8.59 -7.22 -0.57
CA LYS A 110 9.71 -8.15 -0.50
C LYS A 110 9.20 -9.54 -0.10
N GLY A 111 9.85 -10.58 -0.62
CA GLY A 111 9.57 -11.94 -0.16
C GLY A 111 9.89 -12.08 1.34
N GLY A 112 9.15 -12.94 2.05
CA GLY A 112 9.37 -13.21 3.47
C GLY A 112 10.81 -13.63 3.81
N ALA A 113 11.49 -14.31 2.87
CA ALA A 113 12.87 -14.75 3.00
C ALA A 113 13.92 -13.68 2.62
N SER A 114 13.51 -12.49 2.18
CA SER A 114 14.43 -11.40 1.83
C SER A 114 15.29 -10.97 3.02
N ALA A 115 16.52 -10.54 2.77
CA ALA A 115 17.38 -9.93 3.79
C ALA A 115 16.95 -8.49 4.15
N ASP A 116 16.15 -7.85 3.28
CA ASP A 116 15.72 -6.46 3.49
C ASP A 116 14.89 -6.32 4.77
N THR A 117 15.24 -5.34 5.58
CA THR A 117 14.50 -4.96 6.77
C THR A 117 13.41 -3.94 6.43
N ALA A 118 12.48 -3.71 7.36
CA ALA A 118 11.48 -2.65 7.23
C ALA A 118 12.10 -1.27 6.97
N LEU A 119 13.28 -1.00 7.53
CA LEU A 119 14.03 0.23 7.29
C LEU A 119 14.62 0.28 5.88
N ASN A 120 15.10 -0.84 5.34
CA ASN A 120 15.58 -0.91 3.96
C ASN A 120 14.43 -0.66 2.97
N ILE A 121 13.29 -1.32 3.18
CA ILE A 121 12.07 -1.14 2.38
C ILE A 121 11.65 0.33 2.43
N ARG A 122 11.50 0.92 3.62
CA ARG A 122 11.18 2.35 3.78
C ARG A 122 12.16 3.26 3.04
N ALA A 123 13.46 2.98 3.12
CA ALA A 123 14.47 3.79 2.43
C ALA A 123 14.30 3.74 0.91
N GLN A 124 14.01 2.55 0.34
CA GLN A 124 13.71 2.39 -1.09
C GLN A 124 12.50 3.24 -1.49
N MET A 125 11.41 3.18 -0.71
CA MET A 125 10.21 3.98 -0.98
C MET A 125 10.49 5.49 -0.92
N VAL A 126 11.22 5.97 0.10
CA VAL A 126 11.57 7.39 0.23
C VAL A 126 12.40 7.86 -0.97
N ASN A 127 13.38 7.05 -1.42
CA ASN A 127 14.23 7.39 -2.56
C ASN A 127 13.42 7.47 -3.86
N TYR A 128 12.53 6.51 -4.10
CA TYR A 128 11.65 6.53 -5.26
C TYR A 128 10.73 7.76 -5.24
N LEU A 129 10.02 7.99 -4.13
CA LEU A 129 9.03 9.05 -3.99
C LEU A 129 9.64 10.45 -4.01
N ALA A 130 10.89 10.61 -3.56
CA ALA A 130 11.65 11.86 -3.71
C ALA A 130 11.75 12.29 -5.18
N THR A 131 11.83 11.32 -6.10
CA THR A 131 11.86 11.57 -7.54
C THR A 131 10.45 11.65 -8.12
N ALA A 132 9.60 10.66 -7.83
CA ALA A 132 8.29 10.50 -8.46
C ALA A 132 7.31 11.64 -8.13
N ILE A 133 7.32 12.12 -6.89
CA ILE A 133 6.45 13.22 -6.44
C ILE A 133 7.15 14.58 -6.60
N GLY A 134 8.48 14.58 -6.56
CA GLY A 134 9.33 15.77 -6.62
C GLY A 134 9.28 16.61 -5.34
N ASN A 135 9.84 17.83 -5.40
CA ASN A 135 9.94 18.77 -4.28
C ASN A 135 8.82 19.84 -4.26
N VAL A 136 7.72 19.60 -4.97
CA VAL A 136 6.57 20.50 -4.97
C VAL A 136 5.88 20.41 -3.60
N GLN A 137 5.89 21.52 -2.86
CA GLN A 137 5.33 21.59 -1.50
C GLN A 137 3.89 21.12 -1.49
N GLY A 138 3.53 20.35 -0.46
CA GLY A 138 2.13 19.95 -0.22
C GLY A 138 1.71 18.69 -0.96
N ARG A 139 2.52 18.16 -1.88
CA ARG A 139 2.23 16.87 -2.48
C ARG A 139 2.50 15.74 -1.49
N ALA A 140 1.51 14.88 -1.31
CA ALA A 140 1.59 13.72 -0.44
C ALA A 140 0.98 12.49 -1.11
N CYS A 141 1.42 11.33 -0.65
CA CYS A 141 0.82 10.06 -1.02
C CYS A 141 0.85 9.11 0.18
N TRP A 142 0.03 8.08 0.10
CA TRP A 142 0.19 6.91 0.93
C TRP A 142 1.35 6.05 0.43
N ALA A 143 1.98 5.30 1.33
CA ALA A 143 2.99 4.32 0.99
C ALA A 143 2.81 3.06 1.82
N ILE A 144 2.97 1.90 1.18
CA ILE A 144 2.83 0.58 1.80
C ILE A 144 4.14 -0.18 1.58
N GLY A 145 4.78 -0.59 2.67
CA GLY A 145 5.87 -1.56 2.62
C GLY A 145 5.35 -2.93 3.03
N ALA A 146 5.78 -4.00 2.37
CA ALA A 146 5.42 -5.36 2.77
C ALA A 146 6.60 -6.32 2.70
N LYS A 147 6.62 -7.29 3.62
CA LYS A 147 7.58 -8.40 3.63
C LYS A 147 6.90 -9.68 4.09
N GLY A 148 6.72 -10.63 3.17
CA GLY A 148 5.97 -11.85 3.48
C GLY A 148 4.57 -11.52 3.99
N ASP A 149 4.26 -11.93 5.21
CA ASP A 149 2.98 -11.66 5.88
C ASP A 149 2.97 -10.39 6.74
N ARG A 150 4.00 -9.54 6.63
CA ARG A 150 4.10 -8.28 7.37
C ARG A 150 3.85 -7.08 6.46
N VAL A 151 3.18 -6.07 7.01
CA VAL A 151 2.92 -4.81 6.32
C VAL A 151 3.15 -3.60 7.22
N TRP A 152 3.61 -2.51 6.59
CA TRP A 152 3.79 -1.21 7.19
C TRP A 152 3.10 -0.14 6.34
N PHE A 153 2.35 0.74 6.99
CA PHE A 153 1.65 1.84 6.35
C PHE A 153 2.33 3.16 6.67
N TYR A 154 2.43 4.02 5.67
CA TYR A 154 3.07 5.31 5.81
C TYR A 154 2.31 6.40 5.04
N ARG A 155 2.48 7.63 5.50
CA ARG A 155 2.23 8.84 4.71
C ARG A 155 3.57 9.42 4.27
N TYR A 156 3.71 9.69 2.98
CA TYR A 156 4.80 10.47 2.41
C TYR A 156 4.36 11.91 2.14
N THR A 157 5.22 12.91 2.41
CA THR A 157 4.97 14.33 2.06
C THR A 157 6.23 14.99 1.49
N ALA A 158 6.07 15.80 0.44
CA ALA A 158 7.13 16.62 -0.14
C ALA A 158 7.32 17.95 0.66
N ARG A 159 8.54 18.12 1.23
CA ARG A 159 9.12 19.17 2.13
C ARG A 159 9.09 18.86 3.64
N ASN A 160 10.06 19.25 4.49
CA ASN A 160 11.28 20.08 4.34
C ASN A 160 12.56 19.32 4.80
N VAL A 161 13.74 19.82 4.41
CA VAL A 161 15.07 19.33 4.83
C VAL A 161 15.15 19.31 6.36
N GLY A 162 15.32 18.11 6.94
CA GLY A 162 15.43 17.91 8.39
C GLY A 162 14.33 17.04 9.03
N ASP A 163 13.18 16.84 8.38
CA ASP A 163 12.05 16.04 8.90
C ASP A 163 11.78 14.75 8.11
N ASN A 164 11.27 13.71 8.79
CA ASN A 164 10.92 12.42 8.19
C ASN A 164 9.85 12.59 7.11
N ARG A 165 10.28 12.65 5.84
CA ARG A 165 9.42 12.68 4.64
C ARG A 165 8.40 11.54 4.57
N MET A 166 8.59 10.49 5.36
CA MET A 166 7.71 9.34 5.46
C MET A 166 7.44 9.01 6.94
N VAL A 167 6.20 9.18 7.38
CA VAL A 167 5.75 8.91 8.75
C VAL A 167 4.85 7.68 8.79
N PRO A 168 4.96 6.81 9.81
CA PRO A 168 4.09 5.65 9.94
C PRO A 168 2.63 6.08 10.21
N VAL A 169 1.71 5.25 9.77
CA VAL A 169 0.26 5.34 10.03
C VAL A 169 -0.12 4.24 11.02
N ASP A 170 -0.91 4.59 12.02
CA ASP A 170 -1.44 3.67 13.02
C ASP A 170 -2.98 3.61 12.94
N TRP A 171 -3.59 2.83 13.84
CA TRP A 171 -5.04 2.66 13.91
C TRP A 171 -5.80 3.98 14.14
N ASP A 172 -5.18 4.96 14.78
CA ASP A 172 -5.79 6.27 15.09
C ASP A 172 -5.59 7.29 13.96
N GLY A 173 -4.90 6.90 12.87
CA GLY A 173 -4.67 7.70 11.67
C GLY A 173 -3.21 8.06 11.43
N ILE A 174 -2.95 9.27 10.91
CA ILE A 174 -1.59 9.75 10.69
C ILE A 174 -0.96 10.05 12.06
N ALA A 175 0.13 9.36 12.38
CA ALA A 175 0.90 9.65 13.58
C ALA A 175 1.55 11.04 13.44
N ASN A 176 0.90 12.09 13.94
CA ASN A 176 1.17 13.51 13.62
C ASN A 176 2.51 14.11 14.11
N THR A 177 3.37 13.35 14.80
CA THR A 177 4.61 13.89 15.43
C THR A 177 5.66 12.81 15.71
N ILE A 178 6.77 12.78 14.98
CA ILE A 178 7.87 11.77 15.10
C ILE A 178 8.29 11.46 16.56
N ASN A 179 8.04 12.39 17.49
CA ASN A 179 8.41 12.32 18.91
C ASN A 179 7.28 11.92 19.90
N SER A 180 6.16 11.33 19.48
CA SER A 180 5.20 10.78 20.47
C SER A 180 5.79 9.54 21.19
N PRO A 181 5.90 9.53 22.53
CA PRO A 181 6.83 8.63 23.24
C PRO A 181 6.54 7.12 23.22
N ASN A 182 5.41 6.62 22.71
CA ASN A 182 4.98 5.26 23.11
C ASN A 182 4.89 4.14 22.04
N THR A 183 5.01 4.36 20.72
CA THR A 183 4.74 3.24 19.76
C THR A 183 5.45 3.25 18.40
N ARG A 184 6.19 4.30 18.02
CA ARG A 184 6.59 4.50 16.60
C ARG A 184 7.72 3.63 16.07
N ALA A 185 8.78 3.39 16.86
CA ALA A 185 9.88 2.52 16.43
C ALA A 185 9.45 1.04 16.41
N GLY A 186 8.63 0.63 17.39
CA GLY A 186 8.13 -0.74 17.51
C GLY A 186 7.29 -1.16 16.31
N GLN A 187 6.33 -0.33 15.89
CA GLN A 187 5.49 -0.63 14.73
C GLN A 187 6.26 -0.52 13.40
N MET A 188 7.16 0.45 13.25
CA MET A 188 8.05 0.56 12.08
C MET A 188 8.96 -0.67 11.91
N LEU A 189 9.28 -1.39 12.98
CA LEU A 189 10.13 -2.59 12.92
C LEU A 189 9.32 -3.89 12.86
N ALA A 190 8.20 -3.97 13.60
CA ALA A 190 7.43 -5.20 13.74
C ALA A 190 6.47 -5.45 12.57
N GLY A 191 5.81 -4.39 12.07
CA GLY A 191 4.76 -4.48 11.05
C GLY A 191 3.50 -5.21 11.52
N TYR A 192 2.38 -4.90 10.90
CA TYR A 192 1.13 -5.62 11.14
C TYR A 192 1.17 -6.96 10.41
N ARG A 193 0.70 -8.05 11.03
CA ARG A 193 0.48 -9.30 10.31
C ARG A 193 -0.79 -9.24 9.48
N ILE A 194 -0.71 -9.72 8.24
CA ILE A 194 -1.88 -10.00 7.41
C ILE A 194 -2.35 -11.46 7.53
N SER A 195 -1.66 -12.28 8.32
CA SER A 195 -1.94 -13.70 8.53
C SER A 195 -2.11 -14.06 10.02
N GLY A 196 -2.92 -15.09 10.31
CA GLY A 196 -2.86 -15.81 11.59
C GLY A 196 -3.66 -15.24 12.76
N GLY A 197 -4.74 -14.50 12.53
CA GLY A 197 -5.68 -14.13 13.60
C GLY A 197 -6.73 -15.21 13.87
N ILE A 198 -7.06 -15.49 15.14
CA ILE A 198 -8.25 -16.26 15.49
C ILE A 198 -9.48 -15.42 15.08
N PRO A 199 -10.43 -15.96 14.30
CA PRO A 199 -11.66 -15.24 13.96
C PRO A 199 -12.32 -14.66 15.22
N GLY A 200 -12.56 -13.35 15.25
CA GLY A 200 -13.22 -12.67 16.38
C GLY A 200 -12.31 -12.15 17.50
N THR A 201 -10.98 -12.25 17.37
CA THR A 201 -10.04 -11.46 18.19
C THR A 201 -9.65 -10.17 17.46
N VAL A 202 -9.35 -9.10 18.20
CA VAL A 202 -8.73 -7.88 17.64
C VAL A 202 -7.34 -8.26 17.15
N GLY A 203 -7.28 -8.77 15.93
CA GLY A 203 -6.06 -9.23 15.27
C GLY A 203 -5.51 -8.19 14.32
N ASP A 204 -4.22 -8.31 13.99
CA ASP A 204 -3.49 -7.41 13.11
C ASP A 204 -4.19 -7.16 11.77
N TRP A 205 -4.95 -8.12 11.22
CA TRP A 205 -5.68 -7.91 9.96
C TRP A 205 -6.86 -6.93 10.09
N VAL A 206 -7.62 -6.96 11.19
CA VAL A 206 -8.70 -5.98 11.40
C VAL A 206 -8.11 -4.57 11.42
N THR A 207 -6.93 -4.44 12.03
CA THR A 207 -6.15 -3.20 12.02
C THR A 207 -5.71 -2.80 10.62
N VAL A 208 -5.16 -3.74 9.85
CA VAL A 208 -4.78 -3.52 8.44
C VAL A 208 -5.98 -3.05 7.62
N GLN A 209 -7.13 -3.72 7.74
CA GLN A 209 -8.33 -3.37 7.00
C GLN A 209 -8.81 -1.95 7.35
N SER A 210 -8.86 -1.61 8.64
CA SER A 210 -9.25 -0.26 9.08
C SER A 210 -8.32 0.82 8.53
N ILE A 211 -7.01 0.57 8.54
CA ILE A 211 -6.03 1.49 7.96
C ILE A 211 -6.23 1.62 6.44
N LEU A 212 -6.43 0.51 5.72
CA LEU A 212 -6.69 0.52 4.27
C LEU A 212 -7.98 1.27 3.91
N GLU A 213 -9.06 1.06 4.69
CA GLU A 213 -10.32 1.81 4.54
C GLU A 213 -10.11 3.31 4.80
N HIS A 214 -9.34 3.66 5.83
CA HIS A 214 -9.00 5.06 6.11
C HIS A 214 -8.22 5.68 4.93
N MET A 215 -7.21 4.97 4.41
CA MET A 215 -6.39 5.43 3.29
C MET A 215 -7.21 5.61 2.01
N SER A 216 -8.14 4.69 1.74
CA SER A 216 -9.02 4.75 0.56
C SER A 216 -10.13 5.79 0.69
N GLN A 217 -10.46 6.25 1.90
CA GLN A 217 -11.45 7.30 2.14
C GLN A 217 -10.83 8.71 2.20
N ASN A 218 -9.59 8.82 2.65
CA ASN A 218 -8.89 10.09 2.86
C ASN A 218 -7.93 10.43 1.71
N TYR A 219 -8.27 10.06 0.48
CA TYR A 219 -7.44 10.37 -0.69
C TYR A 219 -7.55 11.84 -1.12
N ALA A 220 -8.73 12.46 -0.90
CA ALA A 220 -9.02 13.85 -1.25
C ALA A 220 -8.45 14.89 -0.27
N SER A 221 -7.98 14.48 0.91
CA SER A 221 -7.54 15.36 2.01
C SER A 221 -6.03 15.67 2.00
N PHE A 222 -5.36 15.43 0.87
CA PHE A 222 -3.96 15.78 0.62
C PHE A 222 -3.85 16.87 -0.44
#